data_AF-A0A2K3JIN1-F1
#
_entry.id   AF-A0A2K3JIN1-F1
#
_cell.length_a   1.000
_cell.length_b   1.000
_cell.length_c   1.000
_cell.angle_alpha   90.00
_cell.angle_beta   90.00
_cell.angle_gamma   90.00
#
_symmetry.space_group_name_H-M   'P 1'
#
loop_
_entity.id
_entity.type
_entity.pdbx_description
1 polymer ?
#
loop_
_entity_poly.entity_id
_entity_poly.type
_entity_poly.pdbx_seq_one_letter_code
_entity_poly.pdbx_strand_id
1 'polypeptide(L)' 'MKEEDKKVFLDDFKKANMDKKLDMWYYAVDQEALWEEILAEMSMIAQAATPQKGKIADEE' A
#
# COMPACT_ATOMS: atom_id res chain seq x y z
N MET A 1 11.25 9.97 -9.00
CA MET A 1 12.58 9.45 -9.40
C MET A 1 12.96 10.09 -10.73
N LYS A 2 14.18 10.61 -10.91
CA LYS A 2 14.63 11.13 -12.22
C LYS A 2 14.99 9.96 -13.13
N GLU A 3 15.02 10.17 -14.45
CA GLU A 3 15.28 9.09 -15.42
C GLU A 3 16.67 8.45 -15.23
N GLU A 4 17.65 9.25 -14.80
CA GLU A 4 19.02 8.80 -14.48
C GLU A 4 19.04 7.85 -13.27
N ASP A 5 18.31 8.20 -12.19
CA ASP A 5 18.20 7.36 -10.99
C ASP A 5 17.55 6.01 -11.34
N LYS A 6 16.53 6.03 -12.20
CA LYS A 6 15.84 4.83 -12.69
C LYS A 6 16.79 3.94 -13.48
N LYS A 7 17.63 4.51 -14.33
CA LYS A 7 18.61 3.76 -15.12
C LYS A 7 19.65 3.08 -14.23
N VAL A 8 20.21 3.82 -13.26
CA VAL A 8 21.16 3.27 -12.29
C VAL A 8 20.54 2.13 -11.50
N PHE A 9 19.31 2.33 -11.00
CA PHE A 9 18.59 1.30 -10.26
C PHE A 9 18.38 0.02 -11.08
N LEU A 10 17.99 0.13 -12.35
CA LEU A 10 17.78 -1.02 -13.23
C LEU A 10 19.06 -1.76 -13.57
N ASP A 11 20.18 -1.04 -13.74
CA ASP A 11 21.48 -1.67 -14.00
C ASP A 11 22.03 -2.39 -12.77
N ASP A 12 21.80 -1.86 -11.57
CA ASP A 12 22.12 -2.56 -10.32
C ASP A 12 21.21 -3.76 -10.07
N PHE A 13 19.92 -3.64 -10.44
CA PHE A 13 18.96 -4.73 -10.37
C PHE A 13 19.39 -5.93 -11.24
N LYS A 14 19.85 -5.69 -12.48
CA LYS A 14 20.35 -6.75 -13.38
C LYS A 14 21.60 -7.47 -12.87
N LYS A 15 22.43 -6.79 -12.07
CA LYS A 15 23.67 -7.35 -11.50
C LYS A 15 23.46 -8.06 -10.16
N ALA A 16 22.29 -7.87 -9.55
CA ALA A 16 21.98 -8.47 -8.26
C ALA A 16 21.69 -9.98 -8.41
N ASN A 17 21.80 -10.71 -7.30
CA ASN A 17 21.33 -12.09 -7.23
C ASN A 17 19.79 -12.09 -7.43
N MET A 18 19.36 -12.55 -8.60
CA MET A 18 17.97 -12.48 -9.04
C MET A 18 17.04 -13.32 -8.18
N ASP A 19 17.47 -14.50 -7.73
CA ASP A 19 16.67 -15.40 -6.90
C ASP A 19 16.31 -14.71 -5.57
N LYS A 20 17.30 -14.14 -4.90
CA LYS A 20 17.08 -13.40 -3.64
C LYS A 20 16.19 -12.17 -3.82
N LYS A 21 16.27 -11.49 -4.97
CA LYS A 21 15.42 -10.32 -5.25
C LYS A 21 14.00 -10.75 -5.58
N LEU A 22 13.82 -11.85 -6.29
CA LEU A 22 12.50 -12.41 -6.61
C LEU A 22 11.78 -12.83 -5.32
N ASP A 23 12.49 -13.47 -4.38
CA ASP A 23 11.95 -13.79 -3.06
C ASP A 23 11.51 -12.52 -2.30
N MET A 24 12.31 -11.46 -2.34
CA MET A 24 11.92 -10.17 -1.73
C MET A 24 10.71 -9.53 -2.41
N TRP A 25 10.56 -9.69 -3.73
CA TRP A 25 9.41 -9.18 -4.48
C TRP A 25 8.14 -9.94 -4.12
N TYR A 26 8.19 -11.27 -4.08
CA TYR A 26 7.05 -12.07 -3.63
C TYR A 26 6.67 -11.75 -2.19
N TYR A 27 7.67 -11.65 -1.30
CA TYR A 27 7.42 -11.20 0.06
C TYR A 27 6.73 -9.83 0.10
N ALA A 28 7.19 -8.85 -0.68
CA ALA A 28 6.59 -7.52 -0.71
C ALA A 28 5.13 -7.54 -1.23
N VAL A 29 4.84 -8.34 -2.25
CA VAL A 29 3.47 -8.54 -2.77
C VAL A 29 2.58 -9.21 -1.73
N ASP A 30 3.07 -10.22 -1.02
CA ASP A 30 2.32 -10.86 0.07
C ASP A 30 2.03 -9.87 1.21
N GLN A 31 2.99 -8.97 1.51
CA GLN A 31 2.78 -7.91 2.49
C GLN A 31 1.75 -6.87 2.03
N GLU A 32 1.67 -6.55 0.74
CA GLU A 32 0.69 -5.60 0.18
C GLU A 32 -0.74 -6.04 0.50
N ALA A 33 -1.06 -7.31 0.24
CA ALA A 33 -2.39 -7.87 0.52
C ALA A 33 -2.75 -7.76 2.02
N LEU A 34 -1.79 -8.01 2.91
CA LEU A 34 -2.00 -7.85 4.36
C LEU A 34 -2.26 -6.39 4.75
N TRP A 35 -1.53 -5.45 4.15
CA TRP A 35 -1.73 -4.02 4.40
C TRP A 35 -3.09 -3.53 3.90
N GLU A 36 -3.58 -4.04 2.77
CA GLU A 36 -4.92 -3.73 2.28
C GLU A 36 -6.02 -4.18 3.26
N GLU A 37 -5.90 -5.39 3.82
CA GLU A 37 -6.83 -5.90 4.83
C GLU A 37 -6.84 -5.03 6.10
N ILE A 38 -5.65 -4.70 6.62
CA ILE A 38 -5.52 -3.82 7.79
C ILE A 38 -6.15 -2.44 7.53
N LEU A 39 -5.89 -1.85 6.36
CA LEU A 39 -6.46 -0.54 5.99
C LEU A 39 -8.00 -0.61 5.88
N ALA A 40 -8.55 -1.70 5.35
CA ALA A 40 -9.99 -1.91 5.29
C ALA A 40 -10.61 -2.00 6.69
N GLU A 41 -10.02 -2.78 7.60
CA GLU A 41 -10.47 -2.88 8.99
C GLU A 41 -10.42 -1.52 9.70
N MET A 42 -9.31 -0.78 9.55
CA MET A 42 -9.16 0.57 10.10
C MET A 42 -10.25 1.52 9.59
N SER A 43 -10.59 1.44 8.30
CA SER A 43 -11.67 2.23 7.68
C SER A 43 -13.03 1.90 8.28
N MET A 44 -13.34 0.61 8.46
CA MET A 44 -14.57 0.16 9.11
C MET A 44 -14.68 0.67 10.54
N ILE A 45 -13.59 0.57 11.32
CA ILE A 45 -13.53 1.08 12.69
C ILE A 45 -13.76 2.60 12.70
N ALA A 46 -13.11 3.35 11.81
CA ALA A 46 -13.28 4.80 11.72
C ALA A 46 -14.72 5.19 11.36
N GLN A 47 -15.35 4.46 10.44
CA GLN A 47 -16.77 4.68 10.09
C GLN A 47 -17.71 4.36 11.25
N ALA A 48 -17.48 3.26 11.98
CA ALA A 48 -18.28 2.89 13.14
C ALA A 48 -18.08 3.85 14.33
N ALA A 49 -16.87 4.36 14.51
CA ALA A 49 -16.52 5.33 15.55
C ALA A 49 -17.00 6.75 15.22
N THR A 50 -17.45 7.01 13.99
CA THR A 50 -18.00 8.31 13.58
C THR A 50 -19.52 8.20 13.50
N PRO A 51 -20.29 8.60 14.53
CA PRO A 51 -21.74 8.55 14.47
C PRO A 51 -22.22 9.60 13.46
N GLN A 52 -22.76 9.13 12.32
CA GLN A 52 -23.53 9.85 11.31
C GLN A 52 -23.54 11.39 11.41
N LYS A 53 -22.50 12.06 10.90
CA LYS A 53 -22.66 13.42 10.36
C LYS A 53 -23.39 13.30 9.01
N GLY A 54 -24.71 13.14 9.03
CA GLY A 54 -25.46 13.03 7.77
C GLY A 54 -26.97 12.84 7.82
N LYS A 55 -27.61 12.89 8.99
CA LYS A 55 -29.10 12.81 9.08
C LYS A 55 -29.77 13.93 9.90
N ILE A 56 -29.05 15.00 10.25
CA ILE A 56 -29.61 16.12 11.04
C ILE A 56 -29.40 17.48 10.35
N ALA A 57 -29.08 17.50 9.05
CA ALA A 57 -28.92 18.77 8.31
C ALA A 57 -30.03 19.03 7.27
N ASP A 58 -31.06 18.19 7.25
CA ASP A 58 -32.34 18.45 6.57
C ASP A 58 -33.41 18.51 7.68
N GLU A 59 -33.57 19.68 8.29
CA GLU A 59 -34.75 20.19 9.03
C GLU A 59 -34.27 21.27 10.03
N GLU A 60 -34.10 22.51 9.54
CA GLU A 60 -34.60 23.78 10.13
C GLU A 60 -34.15 24.99 9.29
#